data_AF-A0A955ZQA7-F1
#
_entry.id   AF-A0A955ZQA7-F1
#
_cell.length_a   1.000
_cell.length_b   1.000
_cell.length_c   1.000
_cell.angle_alpha   90.00
_cell.angle_beta   90.00
_cell.angle_gamma   90.00
#
_symmetry.space_group_name_H-M   'P 1'
#
loop_
_entity.id
_entity.type
_entity.pdbx_description
1 polymer ?
#
loop_
_entity_poly.entity_id
_entity_poly.type
_entity_poly.pdbx_seq_one_letter_code
_entity_poly.pdbx_strand_id
1 'polypeptide(L)'
;MNRFKPRRVQANTLFNLLLLTLVTLSLLVLPGLSIAVEDLKGEEELPLQPFSDLNLRFSNRPLTPPDSLIVQTIPLTGLSVARPFVAPNPQAVIFEDDHRQRVGVLSTDSSGELILYLLEDLPLDPKLPALFECAHNRSCEADRTPLTGGLGCLALCIKELLELSALNY
;
A
#
# COMPACT_ATOMS: atom_id res chain seq x y z
N MET A 1 -26.47 53.36 62.72
CA MET A 1 -26.73 51.95 62.38
C MET A 1 -26.71 51.77 60.87
N ASN A 2 -25.90 50.81 60.43
CA ASN A 2 -25.79 50.09 59.15
C ASN A 2 -25.72 50.83 57.79
N ARG A 3 -24.52 50.70 57.19
CA ARG A 3 -24.19 50.71 55.76
C ARG A 3 -24.85 49.53 55.03
N PHE A 4 -25.15 49.65 53.73
CA PHE A 4 -24.88 48.58 52.75
C PHE A 4 -24.62 49.15 51.34
N LYS A 5 -23.73 48.43 50.63
CA LYS A 5 -22.91 48.79 49.47
C LYS A 5 -23.43 48.06 48.19
N PRO A 6 -22.77 48.19 47.01
CA PRO A 6 -23.41 48.24 45.69
C PRO A 6 -23.52 46.91 44.93
N ARG A 7 -24.31 46.94 43.85
CA ARG A 7 -24.51 45.92 42.83
C ARG A 7 -23.30 45.85 41.89
N ARG A 8 -22.57 44.73 41.86
CA ARG A 8 -21.47 44.42 40.91
C ARG A 8 -21.81 43.11 40.19
N VAL A 9 -22.57 43.20 39.10
CA VAL A 9 -22.87 42.07 38.21
C VAL A 9 -22.55 42.51 36.78
N GLN A 10 -21.26 42.54 36.43
CA GLN A 10 -20.84 42.78 35.05
C GLN A 10 -19.41 42.32 34.71
N ALA A 11 -18.67 41.73 35.67
CA ALA A 11 -17.25 41.39 35.45
C ALA A 11 -17.00 39.95 34.97
N ASN A 12 -17.93 39.01 35.19
CA ASN A 12 -17.65 37.59 34.94
C ASN A 12 -17.93 37.12 33.51
N THR A 13 -18.75 37.83 32.73
CA THR A 13 -19.08 37.43 31.35
C THR A 13 -18.03 37.87 30.33
N LEU A 14 -17.38 39.02 30.55
CA LEU A 14 -16.28 39.51 29.71
C LEU A 14 -15.01 38.66 29.87
N PHE A 15 -14.73 38.17 31.08
CA PHE A 15 -13.53 37.36 31.34
C PHE A 15 -13.60 35.98 30.65
N ASN A 16 -14.79 35.37 30.63
CA ASN A 16 -15.00 34.08 29.96
C ASN A 16 -14.97 34.19 28.44
N LEU A 17 -15.44 35.31 27.86
CA LEU A 17 -15.31 35.55 26.41
C LEU A 17 -13.85 35.78 25.98
N LEU A 18 -13.08 36.49 26.81
CA LEU A 18 -11.67 36.77 26.53
C LEU A 18 -10.81 35.49 26.58
N LEU A 19 -11.10 34.58 27.52
CA LEU A 19 -10.41 33.29 27.63
C LEU A 19 -10.67 32.40 26.40
N LEU A 20 -11.92 32.36 25.90
CA LEU A 20 -12.28 31.58 24.72
C LEU A 20 -11.61 32.11 23.44
N THR A 21 -11.44 33.43 23.29
CA THR A 21 -10.71 34.01 22.16
C THR A 21 -9.20 33.75 22.20
N LEU A 22 -8.60 33.63 23.40
CA LEU A 22 -7.17 33.32 23.53
C LEU A 22 -6.86 31.85 23.18
N VAL A 23 -7.77 30.93 23.51
CA VAL A 23 -7.60 29.50 23.18
C VAL A 23 -7.78 29.24 21.67
N THR A 24 -8.68 29.96 20.99
CA THR A 24 -8.85 29.82 19.52
C THR A 24 -7.71 30.45 18.73
N LEU A 25 -7.11 31.55 19.22
CA LEU A 25 -5.96 32.17 18.57
C LEU A 25 -4.67 31.35 18.74
N SER A 26 -4.55 30.58 19.82
CA SER A 26 -3.39 29.71 20.09
C SER A 26 -3.34 28.45 19.21
N LEU A 27 -4.47 28.05 18.60
CA LEU A 27 -4.55 26.91 17.68
C LEU A 27 -4.28 27.28 16.21
N LEU A 28 -4.15 28.57 15.89
CA LEU A 28 -3.85 29.07 14.53
C LEU A 28 -2.36 29.35 14.30
N VAL A 29 -1.51 29.09 15.31
CA VAL A 29 -0.05 29.29 15.23
C VAL A 29 0.67 27.96 15.47
N LEU A 30 0.47 26.99 14.58
CA LEU A 30 1.56 26.10 14.22
C LEU A 30 2.10 26.55 12.86
N PRO A 31 3.22 27.28 12.84
CA PRO A 31 3.99 27.44 11.63
C PRO A 31 4.64 26.08 11.37
N GLY A 32 3.99 25.26 10.54
CA GLY A 32 4.69 24.25 9.76
C GLY A 32 5.63 24.99 8.82
N LEU A 33 6.80 25.33 9.35
CA LEU A 33 7.91 25.99 8.70
C LEU A 33 8.34 25.11 7.52
N SER A 34 7.78 25.33 6.32
CA SER A 34 8.40 24.86 5.08
C SER A 34 9.65 25.71 4.86
N ILE A 35 10.74 25.33 5.52
CA ILE A 35 12.06 25.75 5.07
C ILE A 35 12.32 24.96 3.80
N ALA A 36 12.24 25.63 2.66
CA ALA A 36 12.91 25.18 1.46
C ALA A 36 14.42 25.22 1.75
N VAL A 37 14.99 24.08 2.13
CA VAL A 37 16.43 23.85 2.11
C VAL A 37 16.74 23.29 0.73
N GLU A 38 17.07 24.20 -0.18
CA GLU A 38 17.83 23.86 -1.37
C GLU A 38 19.30 23.78 -0.92
N ASP A 39 19.75 22.60 -0.47
CA ASP A 39 21.17 22.27 -0.48
C ASP A 39 21.46 20.77 -0.48
N LEU A 40 22.11 20.37 -1.57
CA LEU A 40 23.13 19.32 -1.73
C LEU A 40 22.93 17.90 -1.16
N LYS A 41 22.92 16.97 -2.12
CA LYS A 41 23.67 15.69 -2.09
C LYS A 41 23.46 14.83 -0.85
N GLY A 42 22.51 13.93 -0.99
CA GLY A 42 22.40 12.73 -0.21
C GLY A 42 21.17 12.01 -0.70
N GLU A 43 21.31 11.22 -1.77
CA GLU A 43 20.49 10.02 -1.87
C GLU A 43 20.92 9.16 -0.67
N GLU A 44 20.39 9.50 0.51
CA GLU A 44 20.18 8.49 1.53
C GLU A 44 19.19 7.54 0.88
N GLU A 45 19.71 6.47 0.28
CA GLU A 45 18.98 5.22 0.19
C GLU A 45 18.50 4.95 1.61
N LEU A 46 17.25 5.37 1.89
CA LEU A 46 16.55 4.92 3.07
C LEU A 46 16.69 3.40 3.02
N PRO A 47 17.22 2.77 4.08
CA PRO A 47 17.36 1.32 4.08
C PRO A 47 15.98 0.75 3.76
N LEU A 48 15.90 -0.01 2.65
CA LEU A 48 14.71 -0.76 2.26
C LEU A 48 14.30 -1.56 3.49
N GLN A 49 13.26 -1.08 4.18
CA GLN A 49 12.75 -1.80 5.32
C GLN A 49 12.10 -3.06 4.75
N PRO A 50 12.41 -4.24 5.28
CA PRO A 50 11.75 -5.46 4.85
C PRO A 50 10.24 -5.26 4.99
N PHE A 51 9.51 -5.32 3.86
CA PHE A 51 8.07 -5.21 3.91
C PHE A 51 7.50 -6.53 4.47
N SER A 52 6.68 -6.39 5.50
CA SER A 52 5.81 -7.45 6.03
C SER A 52 4.36 -7.04 5.77
N ASP A 53 3.48 -8.01 5.56
CA ASP A 53 2.04 -7.81 5.41
C ASP A 53 1.61 -7.06 4.14
N LEU A 54 2.07 -7.53 2.97
CA LEU A 54 1.63 -7.00 1.67
C LEU A 54 0.11 -7.09 1.48
N ASN A 55 -0.49 -5.96 1.15
CA ASN A 55 -1.88 -5.85 0.77
C ASN A 55 -2.06 -6.19 -0.72
N LEU A 56 -3.12 -6.97 -1.02
CA LEU A 56 -3.46 -7.37 -2.38
C LEU A 56 -4.61 -6.53 -2.92
N ARG A 57 -4.36 -5.80 -4.02
CA ARG A 57 -5.39 -4.99 -4.70
C ARG A 57 -5.66 -5.53 -6.09
N PHE A 58 -6.87 -6.05 -6.28
CA PHE A 58 -7.30 -6.67 -7.54
C PHE A 58 -7.84 -5.64 -8.54
N SER A 59 -7.54 -5.86 -9.81
CA SER A 59 -8.07 -5.10 -10.95
C SER A 59 -8.74 -6.07 -11.93
N ASN A 60 -9.89 -5.67 -12.47
CA ASN A 60 -10.59 -6.40 -13.54
C ASN A 60 -10.05 -6.07 -14.94
N ARG A 61 -8.98 -5.29 -15.03
CA ARG A 61 -8.25 -4.96 -16.27
C ARG A 61 -6.79 -5.37 -16.12
N PRO A 62 -6.14 -5.79 -17.22
CA PRO A 62 -4.70 -5.93 -17.27
C PRO A 62 -4.03 -4.62 -16.84
N LEU A 63 -2.92 -4.74 -16.12
CA LEU A 63 -2.12 -3.60 -15.68
C LEU A 63 -0.66 -3.83 -16.09
N THR A 64 -0.11 -2.86 -16.79
CA THR A 64 1.32 -2.76 -17.07
C THR A 64 1.82 -1.49 -16.40
N PRO A 65 2.77 -1.57 -15.46
CA PRO A 65 3.41 -0.39 -14.90
C PRO A 65 4.14 0.41 -16.00
N PRO A 66 4.38 1.72 -15.81
CA PRO A 66 5.29 2.47 -16.68
C PRO A 66 6.69 1.84 -16.68
N ASP A 67 7.32 1.71 -17.86
CA ASP A 67 8.63 1.06 -18.02
C ASP A 67 9.71 1.62 -17.11
N SER A 68 9.66 2.92 -16.80
CA SER A 68 10.61 3.60 -15.90
C SER A 68 10.54 3.14 -14.45
N LEU A 69 9.48 2.44 -14.03
CA LEU A 69 9.30 1.91 -12.68
C LEU A 69 9.59 0.41 -12.59
N ILE A 70 9.73 -0.28 -13.73
CA ILE A 70 9.90 -1.73 -13.75
C ILE A 70 11.38 -2.04 -13.53
N VAL A 71 11.68 -2.69 -12.41
CA VAL A 71 13.02 -3.21 -12.11
C VAL A 71 13.23 -4.54 -12.82
N GLN A 72 12.22 -5.41 -12.78
CA GLN A 72 12.28 -6.73 -13.41
C GLN A 72 10.93 -7.14 -14.00
N THR A 73 10.97 -7.79 -15.16
CA THR A 73 9.79 -8.45 -15.76
C THR A 73 10.02 -9.95 -15.78
N ILE A 74 9.11 -10.71 -15.16
CA ILE A 74 9.20 -12.16 -15.04
C ILE A 74 7.96 -12.78 -15.71
N PRO A 75 8.09 -13.33 -16.92
CA PRO A 75 7.05 -14.18 -17.51
C PRO A 75 6.90 -15.45 -16.67
N LEU A 76 5.67 -15.75 -16.24
CA LEU A 76 5.36 -16.94 -15.43
C LEU A 76 4.95 -18.10 -16.33
N THR A 77 5.80 -18.43 -17.31
CA THR A 77 5.54 -19.48 -18.29
C THR A 77 5.30 -20.83 -17.60
N GLY A 78 4.22 -21.52 -17.98
CA GLY A 78 3.86 -22.82 -17.42
C GLY A 78 2.96 -22.75 -16.19
N LEU A 79 2.73 -21.55 -15.62
CA LEU A 79 1.62 -21.33 -14.69
C LEU A 79 0.35 -20.97 -15.45
N SER A 80 -0.78 -21.48 -14.96
CA SER A 80 -2.11 -21.10 -15.42
C SER A 80 -3.02 -20.93 -14.21
N VAL A 81 -4.04 -20.11 -14.36
CA VAL A 81 -4.99 -19.82 -13.28
C VAL A 81 -6.42 -20.02 -13.75
N ALA A 82 -7.24 -20.61 -12.89
CA ALA A 82 -8.64 -20.80 -13.16
C ALA A 82 -9.39 -19.45 -13.13
N ARG A 83 -10.23 -19.19 -14.13
CA ARG A 83 -11.13 -18.03 -14.08
C ARG A 83 -12.31 -18.32 -13.14
N PRO A 84 -12.70 -17.37 -12.27
CA PRO A 84 -13.82 -17.58 -11.37
C PRO A 84 -15.12 -17.78 -12.16
N PHE A 85 -16.14 -18.38 -11.52
CA PHE A 85 -17.44 -18.58 -12.16
C PHE A 85 -18.25 -17.28 -12.31
N VAL A 86 -17.93 -16.26 -11.52
CA VAL A 86 -18.67 -15.00 -11.47
C VAL A 86 -17.81 -13.86 -12.01
N ALA A 87 -18.44 -13.01 -12.83
CA ALA A 87 -17.81 -11.81 -13.38
C ALA A 87 -18.00 -10.60 -12.44
N PRO A 88 -17.13 -9.56 -12.52
CA PRO A 88 -15.97 -9.45 -13.41
C PRO A 88 -14.75 -10.24 -12.89
N ASN A 89 -14.03 -10.88 -13.80
CA ASN A 89 -12.82 -11.63 -13.46
C ASN A 89 -11.65 -10.66 -13.21
N PRO A 90 -10.86 -10.86 -12.15
CA PRO A 90 -9.63 -10.12 -12.00
C PRO A 90 -8.63 -10.51 -13.09
N GLN A 91 -7.90 -9.53 -13.59
CA GLN A 91 -6.87 -9.64 -14.62
C GLN A 91 -5.52 -9.11 -14.14
N ALA A 92 -5.47 -8.42 -13.00
CA ALA A 92 -4.23 -8.02 -12.36
C ALA A 92 -4.38 -7.92 -10.85
N VAL A 93 -3.24 -7.99 -10.15
CA VAL A 93 -3.10 -7.82 -8.71
C VAL A 93 -1.89 -6.92 -8.45
N ILE A 94 -2.08 -5.89 -7.63
CA ILE A 94 -1.00 -5.03 -7.15
C ILE A 94 -0.64 -5.49 -5.74
N PHE A 95 0.66 -5.66 -5.49
CA PHE A 95 1.25 -5.92 -4.19
C PHE A 95 1.71 -4.59 -3.60
N GLU A 96 1.12 -4.20 -2.48
CA GLU A 96 1.32 -2.89 -1.85
C GLU A 96 1.67 -3.08 -0.38
N ASP A 97 2.71 -2.43 0.12
CA ASP A 97 3.08 -2.49 1.54
C ASP A 97 2.16 -1.61 2.41
N ASP A 98 2.43 -1.57 3.72
CA ASP A 98 1.67 -0.75 4.68
C ASP A 98 1.86 0.76 4.48
N HIS A 99 2.94 1.18 3.81
CA HIS A 99 3.21 2.56 3.44
C HIS A 99 2.60 2.96 2.09
N ARG A 100 1.82 2.06 1.47
CA ARG A 100 1.23 2.21 0.13
C ARG A 100 2.25 2.26 -1.01
N GLN A 101 3.46 1.80 -0.77
CA GLN A 101 4.46 1.59 -1.80
C GLN A 101 4.14 0.28 -2.53
N ARG A 102 4.19 0.34 -3.86
CA ARG A 102 3.87 -0.81 -4.70
C ARG A 102 5.17 -1.57 -4.94
N VAL A 103 5.18 -2.83 -4.55
CA VAL A 103 6.34 -3.70 -4.68
C VAL A 103 6.30 -4.47 -6.00
N GLY A 104 5.10 -4.80 -6.48
CA GLY A 104 4.95 -5.55 -7.72
C GLY A 104 3.54 -5.53 -8.29
N VAL A 105 3.42 -6.00 -9.52
CA VAL A 105 2.14 -6.19 -10.22
C VAL A 105 2.15 -7.55 -10.92
N LEU A 106 1.23 -8.43 -10.54
CA LEU A 106 0.89 -9.61 -11.32
C LEU A 106 -0.20 -9.21 -12.32
N SER A 107 -0.01 -9.44 -13.61
CA SER A 107 -1.04 -9.19 -14.62
C SER A 107 -1.13 -10.35 -15.60
N THR A 108 -2.33 -10.58 -16.13
CA THR A 108 -2.50 -11.31 -17.39
C THR A 108 -2.30 -10.35 -18.55
N ASP A 109 -1.54 -10.74 -19.57
CA ASP A 109 -1.41 -9.98 -20.80
C ASP A 109 -2.63 -10.18 -21.73
N SER A 110 -2.55 -9.67 -22.97
CA SER A 110 -3.60 -9.84 -23.97
C SER A 110 -3.78 -11.28 -24.47
N SER A 111 -2.74 -12.12 -24.35
CA SER A 111 -2.78 -13.53 -24.73
C SER A 111 -3.28 -14.43 -23.58
N GLY A 112 -3.37 -13.88 -22.37
CA GLY A 112 -3.74 -14.59 -21.14
C GLY A 112 -2.55 -15.16 -20.39
N GLU A 113 -1.32 -14.87 -20.82
CA GLU A 113 -0.09 -15.21 -20.12
C GLU A 113 0.09 -14.35 -18.86
N LEU A 114 0.63 -14.97 -17.82
CA LEU A 114 0.89 -14.33 -16.54
C LEU A 114 2.27 -13.68 -16.54
N ILE A 115 2.33 -12.42 -16.15
CA ILE A 115 3.56 -11.64 -16.04
C ILE A 115 3.60 -11.01 -14.66
N LEU A 116 4.72 -11.19 -13.96
CA LEU A 116 5.04 -10.48 -12.72
C LEU A 116 6.02 -9.35 -13.03
N TYR A 117 5.59 -8.12 -12.78
CA TYR A 117 6.44 -6.94 -12.82
C TYR A 117 6.89 -6.61 -11.39
N LEU A 118 8.20 -6.58 -11.15
CA LEU A 118 8.76 -6.07 -9.90
C LEU A 118 9.06 -4.58 -10.04
N LEU A 119 8.72 -3.82 -9.00
CA LEU A 119 8.95 -2.40 -8.89
C LEU A 119 10.06 -2.06 -7.88
N GLU A 120 10.53 -3.07 -7.16
CA GLU A 120 11.64 -3.02 -6.22
C GLU A 120 12.67 -4.09 -6.61
N ASP A 121 13.94 -3.87 -6.27
CA ASP A 121 15.00 -4.85 -6.49
C ASP A 121 14.94 -5.93 -5.43
N LEU A 122 14.44 -7.11 -5.80
CA LEU A 122 14.29 -8.27 -4.92
C LEU A 122 15.05 -9.46 -5.52
N PRO A 123 15.76 -10.25 -4.69
CA PRO A 123 16.53 -11.39 -5.15
C PRO A 123 15.63 -12.59 -5.45
N LEU A 124 14.69 -12.42 -6.37
CA LEU A 124 13.84 -13.49 -6.87
C LEU A 124 14.65 -14.35 -7.85
N ASP A 125 14.81 -15.64 -7.51
CA ASP A 125 15.42 -16.60 -8.44
C ASP A 125 14.59 -16.61 -9.75
N PRO A 126 15.22 -16.51 -10.93
CA PRO A 126 14.54 -16.47 -12.23
C PRO A 126 13.65 -17.68 -12.53
N LYS A 127 13.65 -18.75 -11.72
CA LYS A 127 12.82 -19.95 -11.92
C LYS A 127 11.94 -20.32 -10.73
N LEU A 128 11.66 -19.41 -9.80
CA LEU A 128 10.78 -19.54 -8.63
C LEU A 128 10.15 -20.94 -8.37
N PRO A 129 10.91 -22.00 -8.03
CA PRO A 129 10.34 -23.35 -7.94
C PRO A 129 9.28 -23.43 -6.83
N ALA A 130 9.49 -22.68 -5.75
CA ALA A 130 8.57 -22.55 -4.64
C ALA A 130 7.21 -21.93 -5.06
N LEU A 131 7.20 -21.03 -6.04
CA LEU A 131 5.96 -20.45 -6.56
C LEU A 131 5.12 -21.51 -7.28
N PHE A 132 5.75 -22.33 -8.11
CA PHE A 132 5.07 -23.41 -8.83
C PHE A 132 4.54 -24.48 -7.86
N GLU A 133 5.36 -24.86 -6.88
CA GLU A 133 4.94 -25.80 -5.86
C GLU A 133 3.75 -25.27 -5.05
N CYS A 134 3.80 -24.00 -4.61
CA CYS A 134 2.68 -23.37 -3.92
C CYS A 134 1.41 -23.33 -4.78
N ALA A 135 1.52 -22.89 -6.04
CA ALA A 135 0.37 -22.79 -6.94
C ALA A 135 -0.29 -24.16 -7.18
N HIS A 136 0.53 -25.20 -7.39
CA HIS A 136 0.06 -26.57 -7.58
C HIS A 136 -0.59 -27.14 -6.33
N ASN A 137 0.06 -27.00 -5.16
CA ASN A 137 -0.46 -27.49 -3.89
C ASN A 137 -1.79 -26.83 -3.51
N ARG A 138 -2.02 -25.60 -3.95
CA ARG A 138 -3.28 -24.87 -3.78
C ARG A 138 -4.25 -25.07 -4.95
N SER A 139 -3.87 -25.82 -5.98
CA SER A 139 -4.65 -26.08 -7.19
C SER A 139 -5.15 -24.80 -7.87
N CYS A 140 -4.31 -23.77 -7.94
CA CYS A 140 -4.69 -22.47 -8.48
C CYS A 140 -5.14 -22.53 -9.96
N GLU A 141 -4.69 -23.53 -10.71
CA GLU A 141 -5.10 -23.77 -12.10
C GLU A 141 -6.54 -24.28 -12.24
N ALA A 142 -7.08 -24.90 -11.19
CA ALA A 142 -8.37 -25.60 -11.22
C ALA A 142 -9.42 -24.98 -10.30
N ASP A 143 -9.03 -24.28 -9.24
CA ASP A 143 -9.98 -23.71 -8.29
C ASP A 143 -10.66 -22.43 -8.82
N ARG A 144 -11.93 -22.58 -9.17
CA ARG A 144 -12.79 -21.52 -9.72
C ARG A 144 -13.78 -20.95 -8.68
N THR A 145 -13.72 -21.47 -7.45
CA THR A 145 -14.68 -21.16 -6.38
C THR A 145 -14.48 -19.76 -5.79
N PRO A 146 -13.25 -19.29 -5.53
CA PRO A 146 -13.02 -17.95 -5.00
C PRO A 146 -13.48 -16.87 -5.97
N LEU A 147 -13.96 -15.74 -5.45
CA LEU A 147 -14.33 -14.57 -6.27
C LEU A 147 -13.14 -14.00 -7.05
N THR A 148 -11.94 -14.17 -6.51
CA THR A 148 -10.68 -13.78 -7.14
C THR A 148 -10.11 -14.85 -8.08
N GLY A 149 -10.76 -16.02 -8.16
CA GLY A 149 -10.35 -17.18 -8.93
C GLY A 149 -8.93 -17.65 -8.60
N GLY A 150 -8.35 -18.38 -9.56
CA GLY A 150 -6.97 -18.83 -9.50
C GLY A 150 -5.95 -17.69 -9.45
N LEU A 151 -6.29 -16.50 -9.96
CA LEU A 151 -5.40 -15.34 -9.90
C LEU A 151 -5.19 -14.89 -8.44
N GLY A 152 -6.25 -14.90 -7.63
CA GLY A 152 -6.12 -14.63 -6.19
C GLY A 152 -5.33 -15.71 -5.46
N CYS A 153 -5.56 -16.98 -5.80
CA CYS A 153 -4.78 -18.10 -5.28
C CYS A 153 -3.28 -17.93 -5.57
N LEU A 154 -2.92 -17.63 -6.82
CA LEU A 154 -1.54 -17.42 -7.22
C LEU A 154 -0.94 -16.17 -6.56
N ALA A 155 -1.72 -15.09 -6.43
CA ALA A 155 -1.26 -13.88 -5.76
C ALA A 155 -0.89 -14.13 -4.29
N LEU A 156 -1.55 -15.05 -3.59
CA LEU A 156 -1.14 -15.44 -2.24
C LEU A 156 0.24 -16.09 -2.23
N CYS A 157 0.51 -17.01 -3.16
CA CYS A 157 1.84 -17.61 -3.29
C CYS A 157 2.93 -16.59 -3.62
N ILE A 158 2.65 -15.63 -4.49
CA ILE A 158 3.59 -14.56 -4.82
C ILE A 158 3.80 -13.64 -3.61
N LYS A 159 2.75 -13.30 -2.86
CA LYS A 159 2.86 -12.52 -1.62
C LYS A 159 3.84 -13.17 -0.64
N GLU A 160 3.61 -14.45 -0.34
CA GLU A 160 4.47 -15.21 0.59
C GLU A 160 5.94 -15.20 0.11
N LEU A 161 6.16 -15.39 -1.19
CA LEU A 161 7.49 -15.33 -1.77
C LEU A 161 8.14 -13.95 -1.66
N LEU A 162 7.42 -12.88 -1.99
CA LEU A 162 7.94 -11.51 -1.94
C LEU A 162 8.32 -11.13 -0.50
N GLU A 163 7.49 -11.47 0.48
CA GLU A 163 7.76 -11.21 1.89
C GLU A 163 8.98 -12.00 2.38
N LEU A 164 9.12 -13.27 1.98
CA LEU A 164 10.31 -14.07 2.29
C LEU A 164 11.58 -13.48 1.67
N SER A 165 11.50 -12.96 0.45
CA SER A 165 12.64 -12.34 -0.21
C SER A 165 13.07 -11.03 0.43
N ALA A 166 12.11 -10.24 0.93
CA ALA A 166 12.40 -9.00 1.66
C ALA A 166 13.15 -9.26 2.97
N LEU A 167 12.86 -10.36 3.67
CA LEU A 167 13.55 -10.73 4.92
C LEU A 167 15.00 -11.17 4.74
N ASN A 168 15.40 -11.53 3.51
CA ASN A 168 16.75 -12.00 3.18
C ASN A 168 17.59 -10.92 2.50
N TYR A 169 17.11 -9.67 2.49
CA TYR A 169 17.81 -8.48 2.04
C TYR A 169 18.59 -7.86 3.21
#